data_AF-A0A0Q8QLT7-F1
#
_entry.id   AF-A0A0Q8QLT7-F1
#
_cell.length_a   1.000
_cell.length_b   1.000
_cell.length_c   1.000
_cell.angle_alpha   90.00
_cell.angle_beta   90.00
_cell.angle_gamma   90.00
#
_symmetry.space_group_name_H-M   'P 1'
#
loop_
_entity.id
_entity.type
_entity.pdbx_description
1 polymer ?
#
loop_
_entity_poly.entity_id
_entity_poly.type
_entity_poly.pdbx_seq_one_letter_code
_entity_poly.pdbx_strand_id
1 'polypeptide(L)'
;MTTETLVLIDPDSATVEKRNIAFNALVDEDSCKFLLSIADFQQFGVEDPKADPVGSVAAISRNLESLIQSKARKNELLPTTRLAPL
;
A
#
# COMPACT_ATOMS: atom_id res chain seq x y z
N MET A 1 -18.76 -17.85 5.73
CA MET A 1 -18.93 -16.56 5.02
C MET A 1 -17.61 -15.85 5.14
N THR A 2 -16.83 -15.77 4.07
CA THR A 2 -15.59 -14.97 4.04
C THR A 2 -16.03 -13.52 3.91
N THR A 3 -15.96 -12.77 5.00
CA THR A 3 -16.08 -11.32 4.98
C THR A 3 -15.01 -10.78 4.02
N GLU A 4 -15.43 -10.07 2.98
CA GLU A 4 -14.51 -9.37 2.10
C GLU A 4 -13.93 -8.20 2.89
N THR A 5 -12.64 -8.27 3.24
CA THR A 5 -11.94 -7.17 3.89
C THR A 5 -12.00 -5.94 2.98
N LEU A 6 -12.65 -4.88 3.45
CA LEU A 6 -12.74 -3.62 2.73
C LEU A 6 -11.39 -2.93 2.83
N VAL A 7 -10.74 -2.69 1.68
CA VAL A 7 -9.49 -1.93 1.60
C VAL A 7 -9.74 -0.70 0.74
N LEU A 8 -9.50 0.47 1.30
CA LEU A 8 -9.54 1.75 0.57
C LEU A 8 -8.20 2.45 0.73
N ILE A 9 -7.42 2.48 -0.34
CA ILE A 9 -6.13 3.19 -0.34
C ILE A 9 -6.39 4.68 -0.55
N ASP A 10 -5.70 5.52 0.21
CA ASP A 10 -5.68 6.97 0.03
C ASP A 10 -4.35 7.38 -0.62
N PRO A 11 -4.29 7.53 -1.97
CA PRO A 11 -3.06 7.91 -2.64
C PRO A 11 -2.61 9.32 -2.29
N ASP A 12 -3.52 10.22 -1.91
CA ASP A 12 -3.19 11.63 -1.60
C ASP A 12 -2.37 11.73 -0.30
N SER A 13 -2.44 10.71 0.56
CA SER A 13 -1.58 10.58 1.73
C SER A 13 -0.14 10.13 1.42
N ALA A 14 0.17 9.82 0.15
CA ALA A 14 1.45 9.26 -0.24
C ALA A 14 2.61 10.24 -0.02
N THR A 15 3.61 9.83 0.76
CA THR A 15 4.79 10.64 1.08
C THR A 15 6.07 9.81 1.00
N VAL A 16 7.16 10.42 0.55
CA VAL A 16 8.46 9.74 0.48
C VAL A 16 9.11 9.71 1.86
N GLU A 17 9.33 8.52 2.40
CA GLU A 17 10.01 8.29 3.68
C GLU A 17 11.29 7.46 3.47
N LYS A 18 12.43 8.16 3.39
CA LYS A 18 13.77 7.58 3.15
C LYS A 18 13.85 6.79 1.83
N ARG A 19 13.67 5.47 1.90
CA ARG A 19 13.73 4.53 0.77
C ARG A 19 12.35 3.94 0.43
N ASN A 20 11.31 4.41 1.11
CA ASN A 20 9.95 3.93 0.96
C ASN A 20 9.02 5.07 0.55
N ILE A 21 7.85 4.72 0.02
CA ILE A 21 6.68 5.57 -0.02
C ILE A 21 5.74 5.08 1.07
N ALA A 22 5.40 5.99 1.98
CA ALA A 22 4.39 5.78 2.98
C ALA A 22 3.03 6.22 2.42
N PHE A 23 1.97 5.46 2.68
CA PHE A 23 0.59 5.83 2.34
C PHE A 23 -0.37 5.24 3.35
N ASN A 24 -1.55 5.82 3.48
CA ASN A 24 -2.61 5.33 4.34
C ASN A 24 -3.60 4.50 3.54
N ALA A 25 -4.18 3.50 4.20
CA ALA A 25 -5.36 2.82 3.69
C ALA A 25 -6.30 2.49 4.85
N LEU A 26 -7.60 2.56 4.58
CA LEU A 26 -8.62 2.06 5.49
C LEU A 26 -8.76 0.56 5.25
N VAL A 27 -8.62 -0.24 6.31
CA VAL A 27 -8.82 -1.69 6.28
C VAL A 27 -9.89 -2.03 7.31
N ASP A 28 -11.06 -2.48 6.87
CA ASP A 28 -12.19 -2.82 7.76
C ASP A 28 -12.48 -1.72 8.81
N GLU A 29 -12.49 -0.46 8.37
CA GLU A 29 -12.70 0.76 9.19
C GLU A 29 -11.50 1.22 10.04
N ASP A 30 -10.42 0.44 10.10
CA ASP A 30 -9.17 0.84 10.74
C ASP A 30 -8.23 1.55 9.77
N SER A 31 -7.82 2.77 10.12
CA SER A 31 -6.81 3.51 9.35
C SER A 31 -5.42 2.95 9.62
N CYS A 32 -4.81 2.38 8.58
CA CYS A 32 -3.50 1.75 8.64
C CYS A 32 -2.50 2.51 7.79
N LYS A 33 -1.29 2.72 8.33
CA LYS A 33 -0.17 3.28 7.57
C LYS A 33 0.66 2.15 6.98
N PHE A 34 0.84 2.18 5.67
CA PHE A 34 1.65 1.24 4.91
C PHE A 34 2.94 1.88 4.43
N LEU A 35 3.97 1.05 4.29
CA LEU A 35 5.27 1.41 3.74
C LEU A 35 5.63 0.42 2.64
N LEU A 36 5.92 0.92 1.45
CA LEU A 36 6.42 0.13 0.32
C LEU A 36 7.75 0.69 -0.16
N SER A 37 8.74 -0.16 -0.44
CA SER A 37 10.05 0.30 -0.93
C SER A 37 9.90 0.91 -2.32
N ILE A 38 10.64 1.98 -2.58
CA ILE A 38 10.67 2.64 -3.89
C ILE A 38 11.13 1.67 -4.99
N ALA A 39 12.00 0.71 -4.65
CA ALA A 39 12.41 -0.35 -5.57
C ALA A 39 11.25 -1.29 -5.95
N ASP A 40 10.29 -1.50 -5.05
CA ASP A 40 9.15 -2.39 -5.31
C ASP A 40 8.20 -1.73 -6.32
N PHE A 41 8.01 -0.41 -6.28
CA PHE A 41 7.22 0.33 -7.28
C PHE A 41 7.73 0.10 -8.73
N GLN A 42 9.05 -0.06 -8.91
CA GLN A 42 9.61 -0.36 -10.24
C GLN A 42 9.18 -1.73 -10.76
N GLN A 43 8.92 -2.71 -9.88
CA GLN A 43 8.39 -4.02 -10.26
C GLN A 43 6.95 -3.92 -10.80
N PHE A 44 6.24 -2.86 -10.42
CA PHE A 44 4.90 -2.53 -10.93
C PHE A 44 4.94 -1.60 -12.16
N GLY A 45 6.12 -1.34 -12.72
CA GLY A 45 6.28 -0.49 -13.91
C GLY A 45 6.27 1.02 -13.63
N VAL A 46 6.40 1.44 -12.37
CA VAL A 46 6.57 2.86 -12.01
C VAL A 46 8.05 3.22 -12.05
N GLU A 47 8.45 4.02 -13.04
CA GLU A 47 9.87 4.32 -13.30
C GLU A 47 10.51 5.25 -12.27
N ASP A 48 9.82 6.34 -11.88
CA ASP A 48 10.30 7.28 -10.85
C ASP A 48 9.24 7.56 -9.77
N PRO A 49 9.12 6.67 -8.77
CA PRO A 49 8.10 6.78 -7.74
C PRO A 49 8.28 8.02 -6.84
N LYS A 50 9.49 8.58 -6.79
CA LYS A 50 9.80 9.73 -5.94
C LYS A 50 9.34 11.05 -6.54
N ALA A 51 9.34 11.15 -7.87
CA ALA A 51 8.90 12.35 -8.57
C ALA A 51 7.41 12.61 -8.36
N ASP A 52 6.60 11.53 -8.27
CA ASP A 52 5.17 11.60 -8.03
C ASP A 52 4.69 10.44 -7.14
N PRO A 53 4.85 10.55 -5.81
CA PRO A 53 4.46 9.48 -4.90
C PRO A 53 2.94 9.22 -4.89
N VAL A 54 2.13 10.26 -5.11
CA VAL A 54 0.66 10.17 -5.17
C VAL A 54 0.24 9.40 -6.41
N GLY A 55 0.70 9.84 -7.59
CA GLY A 55 0.41 9.14 -8.85
C GLY A 55 0.96 7.73 -8.88
N SER A 56 2.10 7.49 -8.22
CA SER A 56 2.71 6.16 -8.11
C SER A 56 1.86 5.19 -7.30
N VAL A 57 1.39 5.61 -6.12
CA VAL A 57 0.47 4.80 -5.30
C VAL A 57 -0.87 4.61 -6.02
N ALA A 58 -1.39 5.65 -6.67
CA ALA A 58 -2.63 5.56 -7.44
C ALA A 58 -2.52 4.54 -8.59
N ALA A 59 -1.40 4.53 -9.32
CA ALA A 59 -1.15 3.63 -10.45
C ALA A 59 -1.16 2.15 -10.04
N ILE A 60 -0.71 1.84 -8.82
CA ILE A 60 -0.58 0.45 -8.33
C ILE A 60 -1.63 0.08 -7.26
N SER A 61 -2.58 0.98 -6.98
CA SER A 61 -3.59 0.87 -5.92
C SER A 61 -4.31 -0.49 -5.92
N ARG A 62 -4.80 -0.95 -7.08
CA ARG A 62 -5.46 -2.27 -7.20
C ARG A 62 -4.57 -3.44 -6.79
N ASN A 63 -3.28 -3.38 -7.12
CA ASN A 63 -2.32 -4.43 -6.74
C ASN A 63 -2.07 -4.39 -5.23
N LEU A 64 -1.97 -3.19 -4.66
CA LEU A 64 -1.80 -2.99 -3.22
C LEU A 64 -3.03 -3.45 -2.43
N GLU A 65 -4.24 -3.18 -2.91
CA GLU A 65 -5.49 -3.66 -2.31
C GLU A 65 -5.49 -5.19 -2.19
N SER A 66 -5.15 -5.88 -3.29
CA SER A 66 -5.06 -7.35 -3.30
C SER A 66 -4.03 -7.87 -2.30
N LEU A 67 -2.87 -7.23 -2.22
CA LEU A 67 -1.82 -7.59 -1.27
C LEU A 67 -2.24 -7.37 0.19
N ILE A 68 -2.85 -6.22 0.48
CA ILE A 68 -3.34 -5.87 1.82
C ILE A 68 -4.45 -6.84 2.24
N GLN A 69 -5.42 -7.12 1.37
CA GLN A 69 -6.48 -8.11 1.64
C GLN A 69 -5.91 -9.50 1.92
N SER A 70 -4.86 -9.92 1.20
CA SER A 70 -4.21 -11.22 1.44
C SER A 70 -3.52 -11.28 2.80
N LYS A 71 -2.86 -10.19 3.22
CA LYS A 71 -2.23 -10.08 4.55
C LYS A 71 -3.24 -9.93 5.69
N ALA A 72 -4.32 -9.18 5.47
CA ALA A 72 -5.43 -9.04 6.42
C ALA A 72 -6.04 -10.40 6.75
N ARG A 73 -6.33 -11.21 5.72
CA ARG A 73 -6.86 -12.58 5.88
C ARG A 73 -5.95 -13.51 6.67
N LYS A 74 -4.64 -13.25 6.68
CA LYS A 74 -3.65 -14.00 7.47
C LYS A 74 -3.45 -13.44 8.88
N ASN A 75 -4.17 -12.37 9.24
CA ASN A 75 -4.05 -11.65 10.51
C ASN A 75 -2.63 -11.08 10.75
N GLU A 76 -1.96 -10.65 9.67
CA GLU A 76 -0.57 -10.17 9.69
C GLU A 76 -0.44 -8.64 9.66
N LEU A 77 -1.56 -7.90 9.74
CA LEU A 77 -1.56 -6.44 9.67
C LEU A 77 -1.28 -5.81 11.04
N LEU A 78 -0.22 -5.00 11.10
CA LEU A 78 0.11 -4.13 12.22
C LEU A 78 -0.14 -2.66 11.83
N PRO A 79 -0.26 -1.72 12.80
CA PRO A 79 -0.48 -0.30 12.53
C PRO A 79 0.56 0.36 11.60
N THR A 80 1.77 -0.20 11.52
CA THR A 80 2.86 0.21 10.61
C THR A 80 3.28 -0.94 9.71
N THR A 81 2.35 -1.46 8.91
CA THR A 81 2.61 -2.63 8.07
C THR A 81 3.57 -2.28 6.93
N ARG A 82 4.66 -3.04 6.84
CA ARG A 82 5.52 -3.05 5.66
C ARG A 82 4.98 -4.03 4.65
N LEU A 83 4.73 -3.56 3.44
CA LEU A 83 4.38 -4.43 2.34
C LEU A 83 5.68 -4.96 1.74
N ALA A 84 5.81 -6.28 1.72
CA ALA A 84 6.84 -6.94 0.94
C ALA A 84 6.40 -6.90 -0.54
N PRO A 85 7.35 -6.88 -1.49
CA PRO A 85 7.04 -7.04 -2.91
C PRO A 85 6.24 -8.33 -3.17
N LEU A 86 5.41 -8.32 -4.22
CA LEU A 86 4.56 -9.44 -4.62
C LEU A 86 5.37 -10.68 -5.03
#